data_AF-A0A660V0S5-F1
#
_entry.id   AF-A0A660V0S5-F1
#
_cell.length_a   1.000
_cell.length_b   1.000
_cell.length_c   1.000
_cell.angle_alpha   90.00
_cell.angle_beta   90.00
_cell.angle_gamma   90.00
#
_symmetry.space_group_name_H-M   'P 1'
#
loop_
_entity.id
_entity.type
_entity.pdbx_description
1 polymer ?
#
loop_
_entity_poly.entity_id
_entity_poly.type
_entity_poly.pdbx_seq_one_letter_code
_entity_poly.pdbx_strand_id
1 'polypeptide(L)'
;MVEFYTFEDVLDFAILQEKAAQEFYTKLSGEVLNEVVQLFYRTLAEEELVHEKKLRQLKRHPYELAEPDIEMLKDSGYLDAMPAAPDISLTQAVRYAIKK
;
A
#
# COMPACT_ATOMS: atom_id res chain seq x y z
N MET A 1 13.01 13.76 5.34
CA MET A 1 11.83 13.16 4.70
C MET A 1 12.35 12.37 3.51
N VAL A 2 11.95 11.11 3.33
CA VAL A 2 12.28 10.39 2.09
C VAL A 2 11.33 10.96 1.04
N GLU A 3 11.87 11.57 0.00
CA GLU A 3 11.08 12.06 -1.14
C GLU A 3 11.08 10.99 -2.23
N PHE A 4 9.91 10.75 -2.82
CA PHE A 4 9.72 9.81 -3.92
C PHE A 4 9.41 10.59 -5.18
N TYR A 5 10.19 10.38 -6.24
CA TYR A 5 10.00 11.06 -7.52
C TYR A 5 9.45 10.11 -8.59
N THR A 6 9.63 8.81 -8.40
CA THR A 6 9.18 7.77 -9.32
C THR A 6 8.51 6.61 -8.58
N PHE A 7 7.75 5.78 -9.31
CA PHE A 7 7.23 4.53 -8.77
C PHE A 7 8.36 3.57 -8.35
N GLU A 8 9.47 3.59 -9.09
CA GLU A 8 10.65 2.78 -8.74
C GLU A 8 11.22 3.18 -7.37
N ASP A 9 11.23 4.48 -7.03
CA ASP A 9 11.68 4.94 -5.71
C ASP A 9 10.78 4.37 -4.60
N VAL A 10 9.47 4.31 -4.85
CA VAL A 10 8.50 3.72 -3.90
C VAL A 10 8.75 2.22 -3.75
N LEU A 11 8.98 1.51 -4.86
CA LEU A 11 9.30 0.08 -4.83
C LEU A 11 10.62 -0.21 -4.12
N ASP A 12 11.64 0.62 -4.33
CA ASP A 12 12.94 0.48 -3.66
C ASP A 12 12.83 0.71 -2.16
N PHE A 13 12.04 1.69 -1.76
CA PHE A 13 11.75 1.91 -0.35
C PHE A 13 10.95 0.77 0.26
N ALA A 14 9.92 0.27 -0.43
CA ALA A 14 9.16 -0.89 0.04
C ALA A 14 10.06 -2.12 0.20
N ILE A 15 10.92 -2.42 -0.78
CA ILE A 15 11.90 -3.52 -0.69
C ILE A 15 12.86 -3.33 0.50
N LEU A 16 13.28 -2.10 0.78
CA LEU A 16 14.15 -1.81 1.93
C LEU A 16 13.41 -2.07 3.25
N GLN A 17 12.13 -1.71 3.34
CA GLN A 17 11.30 -1.98 4.51
C GLN A 17 11.13 -3.49 4.73
N GLU A 18 10.89 -4.28 3.67
CA GLU A 18 10.81 -5.75 3.77
C GLU A 18 12.12 -6.35 4.31
N LYS A 19 13.28 -5.85 3.85
CA LYS A 19 14.58 -6.30 4.36
C LYS A 19 14.78 -5.94 5.83
N ALA A 20 14.41 -4.73 6.23
CA ALA A 20 14.49 -4.30 7.61
C ALA A 20 13.59 -5.16 8.52
N ALA A 21 12.39 -5.52 8.06
CA ALA A 21 11.47 -6.40 8.77
C ALA A 21 12.03 -7.83 8.89
N GLN A 22 12.59 -8.39 7.80
CA GLN A 22 13.29 -9.68 7.84
C GLN A 22 14.42 -9.71 8.88
N GLU A 23 15.30 -8.70 8.88
CA GLU A 23 16.38 -8.58 9.86
C GLU A 23 15.85 -8.47 11.28
N PHE A 24 14.81 -7.65 11.48
CA PHE A 24 14.17 -7.43 12.78
C PHE A 24 13.56 -8.72 13.34
N TYR A 25 12.75 -9.44 12.57
CA TYR A 25 12.13 -10.67 13.01
C TYR A 25 13.15 -11.80 13.19
N THR A 26 14.17 -11.88 12.33
CA THR A 26 15.27 -12.83 12.51
C THR A 26 15.98 -12.58 13.83
N LYS A 27 16.30 -11.32 14.16
CA LYS A 27 16.91 -10.94 15.43
C LYS A 27 16.02 -11.31 16.62
N LEU A 28 14.74 -10.95 16.60
CA LEU A 28 13.80 -11.28 17.68
C LEU A 28 13.69 -12.79 17.90
N SER A 29 13.70 -13.59 16.83
CA SER A 29 13.68 -15.06 16.93
C SER A 29 14.90 -15.63 17.67
N GLY A 30 16.04 -14.92 17.68
CA GLY A 30 17.25 -15.30 18.40
C GLY A 30 17.30 -14.81 19.85
N GLU A 31 16.49 -13.80 20.20
CA GLU A 31 16.46 -13.20 21.54
C GLU A 31 15.41 -13.84 22.45
N VAL A 32 14.38 -14.48 21.90
CA VAL A 32 13.31 -15.13 22.67
C VAL A 32 13.66 -16.56 23.08
N LEU A 33 13.33 -16.90 24.33
CA LEU A 33 13.57 -18.24 24.90
C LEU A 33 12.43 -19.24 24.62
N ASN A 34 11.22 -18.74 24.39
CA ASN A 34 10.06 -19.59 24.14
C ASN A 34 10.06 -20.08 22.68
N GLU A 35 10.07 -21.40 22.49
CA GLU A 35 10.17 -22.03 21.16
C GLU A 35 9.00 -21.69 20.22
N VAL A 36 7.79 -21.52 20.75
CA VAL A 36 6.61 -21.14 19.96
C VAL A 36 6.75 -19.70 19.44
N VAL A 37 7.21 -18.79 20.31
CA VAL A 37 7.45 -17.40 19.94
C VAL A 37 8.63 -17.28 18.97
N GLN A 38 9.68 -18.10 19.15
CA GLN A 38 10.78 -18.18 18.20
C GLN A 38 10.28 -18.62 16.82
N LEU A 39 9.46 -19.67 16.75
CA LEU A 39 8.90 -20.15 15.49
C LEU A 39 8.03 -19.07 14.83
N PHE A 40 7.20 -18.39 15.60
CA PHE A 40 6.37 -17.29 15.12
C PHE A 40 7.20 -16.19 14.43
N TYR A 41 8.27 -15.71 15.06
CA TYR A 41 9.14 -14.71 14.43
C TYR A 41 9.88 -15.23 13.20
N ARG A 42 10.25 -16.51 13.15
CA ARG A 42 10.82 -17.11 11.94
C ARG A 42 9.81 -17.13 10.80
N THR A 43 8.56 -17.48 11.06
CA THR A 43 7.49 -17.43 10.06
C THR A 43 7.29 -16.02 9.53
N LEU A 44 7.28 -14.99 10.39
CA LEU A 44 7.18 -13.60 9.93
C LEU A 44 8.35 -13.22 9.02
N ALA A 45 9.60 -13.56 9.38
CA ALA A 45 10.75 -13.30 8.52
C ALA A 45 10.63 -13.99 7.15
N GLU A 46 10.08 -15.20 7.10
CA GLU A 46 9.81 -15.92 5.84
C GLU A 46 8.70 -15.26 5.00
N GLU A 47 7.66 -14.71 5.63
CA GLU A 47 6.60 -13.96 4.94
C GLU A 47 7.15 -12.69 4.28
N GLU A 48 7.98 -11.92 4.99
CA GLU A 48 8.59 -10.70 4.42
C GLU A 48 9.55 -11.02 3.27
N LEU A 49 10.21 -12.18 3.27
CA LEU A 49 10.98 -12.66 2.12
C LEU A 49 10.09 -12.93 0.90
N VAL A 50 8.86 -13.43 1.11
CA VAL A 50 7.88 -13.59 0.03
C VAL A 50 7.40 -12.23 -0.48
N HIS A 51 7.15 -11.26 0.39
CA HIS A 51 6.81 -9.89 0.01
C HIS A 51 7.93 -9.23 -0.80
N GLU A 52 9.18 -9.34 -0.35
CA GLU A 52 10.34 -8.82 -1.08
C GLU A 52 10.41 -9.42 -2.50
N LYS A 53 10.22 -10.74 -2.65
CA LYS A 53 10.23 -11.40 -3.95
C LYS A 53 9.14 -10.87 -4.88
N LYS A 54 7.93 -10.65 -4.36
CA LYS A 54 6.81 -10.06 -5.12
C LYS A 54 7.13 -8.64 -5.58
N LEU A 55 7.67 -7.79 -4.71
CA LEU A 55 8.08 -6.43 -5.05
C LEU A 55 9.21 -6.42 -6.09
N ARG A 56 10.19 -7.32 -5.98
CA ARG A 56 11.25 -7.50 -6.98
C ARG A 56 10.73 -7.99 -8.33
N GLN A 57 9.75 -8.89 -8.31
CA GLN A 57 9.11 -9.35 -9.53
C GLN A 57 8.34 -8.21 -10.19
N LEU A 58 7.63 -7.40 -9.39
CA LEU A 58 7.01 -6.18 -9.85
C LEU A 58 8.07 -5.29 -10.51
N LYS A 59 9.19 -4.96 -9.86
CA LYS A 59 10.23 -4.10 -10.46
C LYS A 59 10.83 -4.58 -11.81
N ARG A 60 10.66 -5.84 -12.22
CA ARG A 60 11.20 -6.38 -13.49
C ARG A 60 10.37 -6.06 -14.72
N HIS A 61 9.10 -5.67 -14.56
CA HIS A 61 8.28 -5.29 -15.70
C HIS A 61 8.28 -3.76 -15.85
N PRO A 62 8.25 -3.22 -17.07
CA PRO A 62 7.97 -1.80 -17.25
C PRO A 62 6.54 -1.52 -16.80
N TYR A 63 6.38 -0.64 -15.81
CA TYR A 63 5.08 -0.12 -15.41
C TYR A 63 4.97 1.31 -15.92
N GLU A 64 3.93 1.55 -16.72
CA GLU A 64 3.45 2.90 -16.90
C GLU A 64 2.54 3.19 -15.71
N LEU A 65 2.94 4.16 -14.88
CA LEU A 65 1.99 4.83 -14.01
C LEU A 65 0.97 5.47 -14.94
N ALA A 66 -0.18 4.83 -15.13
CA ALA A 66 -1.30 5.49 -15.74
C ALA A 66 -1.69 6.66 -14.82
N GLU A 67 -1.93 7.83 -15.40
CA GLU A 67 -2.65 8.86 -14.68
C GLU A 67 -3.94 8.24 -14.12
N PRO A 68 -4.32 8.53 -12.87
CA PRO A 68 -5.57 8.04 -12.31
C PRO A 68 -6.73 8.40 -13.26
N ASP A 69 -7.28 7.39 -13.93
CA ASP A 69 -8.38 7.59 -14.87
C ASP A 69 -9.71 7.63 -14.10
N ILE A 70 -10.60 8.51 -14.53
CA ILE A 70 -11.97 8.61 -14.03
C ILE A 70 -12.73 7.29 -14.22
N GLU A 71 -12.35 6.47 -15.20
CA GLU A 71 -12.89 5.11 -15.39
C GLU A 71 -12.47 4.15 -14.27
N MET A 72 -11.22 4.17 -13.82
CA MET A 72 -10.80 3.39 -12.64
C MET A 72 -11.55 3.82 -11.37
N LEU A 73 -11.85 5.11 -11.24
CA LEU A 73 -12.62 5.63 -10.11
C LEU A 73 -14.09 5.17 -10.15
N LYS A 74 -14.70 5.09 -11.34
CA LYS A 74 -16.05 4.54 -11.54
C LYS A 74 -16.12 3.09 -11.08
N ASP A 75 -15.17 2.27 -11.48
CA ASP A 75 -15.14 0.83 -11.15
C ASP A 75 -14.97 0.55 -9.65
N SER A 76 -14.40 1.50 -8.90
CA SER A 76 -14.24 1.39 -7.45
C SER A 76 -15.54 1.58 -6.65
N GLY A 77 -16.63 2.01 -7.30
CA GLY A 77 -17.89 2.38 -6.64
C GLY A 77 -17.83 3.69 -5.86
N TYR A 78 -16.71 4.43 -5.93
CA TYR A 78 -16.52 5.70 -5.23
C TYR A 78 -17.52 6.77 -5.70
N LEU A 79 -17.84 6.78 -7.00
CA LEU A 79 -18.83 7.73 -7.54
C LEU A 79 -20.26 7.38 -7.13
N ASP A 80 -20.57 6.10 -6.94
CA ASP A 80 -21.87 5.66 -6.44
C ASP A 80 -22.10 6.06 -4.97
N ALA A 81 -21.01 6.24 -4.21
CA ALA A 81 -21.03 6.77 -2.86
C ALA A 81 -21.21 8.31 -2.80
N MET A 82 -21.29 8.99 -3.95
CA MET A 82 -21.59 10.42 -4.05
C MET A 82 -23.00 10.64 -4.62
N PRO A 83 -24.08 10.45 -3.82
CA PRO A 83 -25.43 10.67 -4.31
C PRO A 83 -25.69 12.16 -4.56
N ALA A 84 -25.76 12.54 -5.83
CA ALA A 84 -26.41 13.78 -6.23
C ALA A 84 -27.89 13.47 -6.51
N ALA A 85 -28.79 13.88 -5.60
CA ALA A 85 -30.22 13.82 -5.87
C ALA A 85 -30.55 14.69 -7.11
N PRO A 86 -31.42 14.22 -8.02
CA PRO A 86 -31.80 14.99 -9.20
C PRO A 86 -32.76 16.14 -8.84
N ASP A 87 -32.23 17.26 -8.32
CA ASP A 87 -32.94 18.53 -7.98
C ASP A 87 -32.26 19.33 -6.83
N ILE A 88 -30.94 19.18 -6.62
CA ILE A 88 -30.26 19.85 -5.50
C ILE A 88 -30.37 21.38 -5.59
N SER A 89 -30.78 22.02 -4.49
CA SER A 89 -30.79 23.47 -4.38
C SER A 89 -29.37 24.04 -4.45
N LEU A 90 -29.23 25.31 -4.84
CA LEU A 90 -27.92 26.01 -4.88
C LEU A 90 -27.13 25.87 -3.57
N THR A 91 -27.82 25.97 -2.43
CA THR A 91 -27.22 25.79 -1.09
C THR A 91 -26.71 24.37 -0.86
N GLN A 92 -27.40 23.35 -1.37
CA GLN A 92 -26.95 21.96 -1.31
C GLN A 92 -25.77 21.71 -2.25
N ALA A 93 -25.77 22.30 -3.45
CA ALA A 93 -24.67 22.21 -4.40
C ALA A 93 -23.36 22.81 -3.83
N VAL A 94 -23.44 23.99 -3.21
CA VAL A 94 -22.28 24.63 -2.54
C VAL A 94 -21.79 23.78 -1.36
N ARG A 95 -22.71 23.20 -0.57
CA ARG A 95 -22.35 22.33 0.55
C ARG A 95 -21.64 21.05 0.10
N TYR A 96 -22.02 20.48 -1.04
CA TYR A 96 -21.32 19.33 -1.62
C TYR A 96 -19.93 19.71 -2.13
N ALA A 97 -19.78 20.88 -2.76
CA ALA A 97 -18.48 21.36 -3.23
C ALA A 97 -17.46 21.57 -2.09
N ILE A 98 -17.92 21.98 -0.90
CA ILE A 98 -17.04 22.23 0.26
C ILE A 98 -16.68 20.93 1.01
N LYS A 99 -17.47 19.86 0.88
CA LYS A 99 -17.21 18.56 1.53
C LYS A 99 -16.26 17.65 0.74
N LYS A 100 -15.91 18.03 -0.49
CA LYS A 100 -14.99 17.30 -1.36
C LYS A 100 -13.55 17.78 -1.16
#